data_AF-A0A958Y984-F1
#
_entry.id   AF-A0A958Y984-F1
#
_cell.length_a   1.000
_cell.length_b   1.000
_cell.length_c   1.000
_cell.angle_alpha   90.00
_cell.angle_beta   90.00
_cell.angle_gamma   90.00
#
_symmetry.space_group_name_H-M   'P 1'
#
loop_
_entity.id
_entity.type
_entity.pdbx_description
1 polymer ?
#
loop_
_entity_poly.entity_id
_entity_poly.type
_entity_poly.pdbx_seq_one_letter_code
_entity_poly.pdbx_strand_id
1 'polypeptide(L)'
;SQPITFNTPEGYTPKTFRTLIQEKLHWNSWGSLGIDIALGAVIDKQATPEEQMFLPEKIARFFEVAKVGKDRALIKSDQVLFQQQESPQTQGFWSPLLVLSLLAIAILYITYSDFKKQQRSKWLDATLFGITGGIGIFLLLLWFATDHTATANNYNLLWAFPLNFWVAFLINKNKVKTWVTKYLKLLLVMLCLMVVHWISGVQVFAFTLIPLLLALAVRY
;
A
#
# COMPACT_ATOMS: atom_id res chain seq x y z
N SER A 1 -1.27 -41.35 -8.45
CA SER A 1 -1.56 -40.38 -9.53
C SER A 1 -0.26 -40.02 -10.23
N GLN A 2 -0.28 -39.79 -11.55
CA GLN A 2 0.91 -39.26 -12.26
C GLN A 2 1.09 -37.78 -11.92
N PRO A 3 2.33 -37.28 -11.73
CA PRO A 3 2.56 -35.88 -11.40
C PRO A 3 2.26 -34.97 -12.59
N ILE A 4 1.76 -33.76 -12.28
CA ILE A 4 1.62 -32.66 -13.23
C ILE A 4 2.88 -31.80 -13.11
N THR A 5 3.48 -31.45 -14.24
CA THR A 5 4.63 -30.54 -14.31
C THR A 5 4.19 -29.26 -15.01
N PHE A 6 4.31 -28.12 -14.32
CA PHE A 6 4.08 -26.81 -14.89
C PHE A 6 5.39 -26.29 -15.47
N ASN A 7 5.49 -26.22 -16.79
CA ASN A 7 6.63 -25.61 -17.46
C ASN A 7 6.42 -24.09 -17.53
N THR A 8 7.50 -23.33 -17.57
CA THR A 8 7.41 -21.88 -17.79
C THR A 8 6.99 -21.58 -19.24
N PRO A 9 5.89 -20.86 -19.48
CA PRO A 9 5.46 -20.52 -20.83
C PRO A 9 6.44 -19.56 -21.50
N GLU A 10 6.40 -19.52 -22.84
CA GLU A 10 7.19 -18.57 -23.62
C GLU A 10 6.81 -17.11 -23.24
N GLY A 11 7.82 -16.23 -23.10
CA GLY A 11 7.61 -14.86 -22.63
C GLY A 11 7.38 -14.72 -21.12
N TYR A 12 7.68 -15.76 -20.32
CA TYR A 12 7.69 -15.65 -18.87
C TYR A 12 8.65 -14.54 -18.40
N THR A 13 8.16 -13.71 -17.50
CA THR A 13 8.93 -12.62 -16.87
C THR A 13 8.79 -12.73 -15.35
N PRO A 14 9.91 -12.76 -14.59
CA PRO A 14 9.85 -12.67 -13.14
C PRO A 14 9.18 -11.36 -12.71
N LYS A 15 8.13 -11.46 -11.92
CA LYS A 15 7.35 -10.32 -11.42
C LYS A 15 7.03 -10.52 -9.95
N THR A 16 6.88 -9.41 -9.23
CA THR A 16 6.36 -9.42 -7.86
C THR A 16 4.84 -9.51 -7.88
N PHE A 17 4.24 -9.90 -6.76
CA PHE A 17 2.79 -9.83 -6.61
C PHE A 17 2.28 -8.39 -6.82
N ARG A 18 3.01 -7.38 -6.32
CA ARG A 18 2.64 -5.97 -6.52
C ARG A 18 2.57 -5.61 -8.00
N THR A 19 3.57 -5.96 -8.79
CA THR A 19 3.58 -5.69 -10.23
C THR A 19 2.38 -6.36 -10.93
N LEU A 20 2.09 -7.62 -10.59
CA LEU A 20 0.98 -8.38 -11.17
C LEU A 20 -0.39 -7.79 -10.80
N ILE A 21 -0.54 -7.28 -9.57
CA ILE A 21 -1.76 -6.58 -9.12
C ILE A 21 -1.91 -5.25 -9.87
N GLN A 22 -0.84 -4.47 -9.99
CA GLN A 22 -0.83 -3.16 -10.65
C GLN A 22 -1.05 -3.25 -12.17
N GLU A 23 -0.79 -4.39 -12.80
CA GLU A 23 -1.20 -4.66 -14.19
C GLU A 23 -2.71 -4.72 -14.39
N LYS A 24 -3.46 -4.98 -13.33
CA LYS A 24 -4.92 -5.12 -13.36
C LYS A 24 -5.66 -3.91 -12.77
N LEU A 25 -4.92 -2.95 -12.19
CA LEU A 25 -5.49 -1.81 -11.48
C LEU A 25 -4.86 -0.50 -11.95
N HIS A 26 -5.70 0.54 -12.08
CA HIS A 26 -5.17 1.88 -12.26
C HIS A 26 -4.48 2.35 -10.97
N TRP A 27 -3.21 2.75 -11.04
CA TRP A 27 -2.42 3.19 -9.88
C TRP A 27 -3.07 4.35 -9.09
N ASN A 28 -3.74 5.28 -9.77
CA ASN A 28 -4.47 6.41 -9.16
C ASN A 28 -5.95 6.08 -8.89
N SER A 29 -6.26 4.85 -8.51
CA SER A 29 -7.60 4.44 -8.06
C SER A 29 -7.62 4.24 -6.55
N TRP A 30 -8.79 4.42 -5.92
CA TRP A 30 -8.96 4.14 -4.49
C TRP A 30 -8.66 2.69 -4.15
N GLY A 31 -8.98 1.76 -5.06
CA GLY A 31 -8.63 0.35 -4.92
C GLY A 31 -7.12 0.12 -4.86
N SER A 32 -6.37 0.70 -5.80
CA SER A 32 -4.90 0.62 -5.78
C SER A 32 -4.31 1.19 -4.51
N LEU A 33 -4.74 2.39 -4.09
CA LEU A 33 -4.26 2.99 -2.85
C LEU A 33 -4.56 2.10 -1.63
N GLY A 34 -5.79 1.58 -1.51
CA GLY A 34 -6.18 0.72 -0.40
C GLY A 34 -5.35 -0.56 -0.35
N ILE A 35 -5.11 -1.19 -1.50
CA ILE A 35 -4.27 -2.39 -1.60
C ILE A 35 -2.83 -2.08 -1.24
N ASP A 36 -2.25 -0.98 -1.75
CA ASP A 36 -0.88 -0.60 -1.45
C ASP A 36 -0.69 -0.23 0.03
N ILE A 37 -1.73 0.26 0.71
CA ILE A 37 -1.71 0.50 2.16
C ILE A 37 -1.83 -0.82 2.92
N ALA A 38 -2.72 -1.73 2.53
CA ALA A 38 -3.02 -2.95 3.26
C ALA A 38 -1.93 -4.03 3.12
N LEU A 39 -1.31 -4.15 1.95
CA LEU A 39 -0.33 -5.18 1.64
C LEU A 39 1.11 -4.69 1.87
N GLY A 40 1.87 -5.47 2.65
CA GLY A 40 3.22 -5.13 3.10
C GLY A 40 4.34 -5.57 2.15
N ALA A 41 5.57 -5.58 2.65
CA ALA A 41 6.76 -5.95 1.89
C ALA A 41 6.74 -7.37 1.30
N VAL A 42 5.86 -8.25 1.80
CA VAL A 42 5.73 -9.63 1.31
C VAL A 42 5.37 -9.65 -0.19
N ILE A 43 4.53 -8.72 -0.65
CA ILE A 43 4.09 -8.68 -2.05
C ILE A 43 5.10 -8.01 -3.00
N ASP A 44 6.16 -7.41 -2.45
CA ASP A 44 7.27 -6.83 -3.21
C ASP A 44 8.40 -7.85 -3.47
N LYS A 45 8.24 -9.10 -2.98
CA LYS A 45 9.14 -10.21 -3.32
C LYS A 45 8.81 -10.78 -4.69
N GLN A 46 9.83 -11.31 -5.36
CA GLN A 46 9.67 -12.05 -6.61
C GLN A 46 8.75 -13.25 -6.40
N ALA A 47 7.68 -13.34 -7.20
CA ALA A 47 6.76 -14.47 -7.16
C ALA A 47 7.32 -15.61 -8.02
N THR A 48 7.30 -16.82 -7.47
CA THR A 48 7.57 -18.06 -8.18
C THR A 48 6.59 -18.25 -9.35
N PRO A 49 6.94 -19.05 -10.37
CA PRO A 49 6.04 -19.33 -11.50
C PRO A 49 4.64 -19.76 -11.06
N GLU A 50 4.54 -20.63 -10.06
CA GLU A 50 3.30 -21.11 -9.48
C GLU A 50 2.53 -20.00 -8.74
N GLU A 51 3.24 -19.15 -7.98
CA GLU A 51 2.62 -18.01 -7.30
C GLU A 51 2.04 -16.98 -8.27
N GLN A 52 2.64 -16.78 -9.44
CA GLN A 52 2.07 -15.91 -10.48
C GLN A 52 0.72 -16.43 -11.01
N MET A 53 0.44 -17.72 -10.85
CA MET A 53 -0.85 -18.33 -11.21
C MET A 53 -2.00 -17.88 -10.29
N PHE A 54 -1.80 -16.94 -9.36
CA PHE A 54 -2.93 -16.30 -8.67
C PHE A 54 -3.84 -15.51 -9.63
N LEU A 55 -3.30 -15.05 -10.78
CA LEU A 55 -4.09 -14.41 -11.82
C LEU A 55 -4.67 -15.45 -12.79
N PRO A 56 -5.99 -15.41 -13.10
CA PRO A 56 -6.62 -16.37 -14.00
C PRO A 56 -5.96 -16.47 -15.38
N GLU A 57 -5.51 -15.34 -15.93
CA GLU A 57 -4.79 -15.30 -17.21
C GLU A 57 -3.45 -16.07 -17.14
N LYS A 58 -2.75 -16.02 -16.00
CA LYS A 58 -1.51 -16.75 -15.81
C LYS A 58 -1.79 -18.24 -15.69
N ILE A 59 -2.84 -18.66 -14.97
CA ILE A 59 -3.28 -20.06 -14.91
C ILE A 59 -3.45 -20.61 -16.32
N ALA A 60 -4.23 -19.93 -17.17
CA ALA A 60 -4.47 -20.39 -18.54
C ALA A 60 -3.17 -20.64 -19.31
N ARG A 61 -2.25 -19.66 -19.32
CA ARG A 61 -0.95 -19.77 -20.02
C ARG A 61 -0.05 -20.87 -19.46
N PHE A 62 -0.03 -21.06 -18.14
CA PHE A 62 0.78 -22.12 -17.53
C PHE A 62 0.20 -23.52 -17.82
N PHE A 63 -1.12 -23.64 -17.92
CA PHE A 63 -1.79 -24.90 -18.26
C PHE A 63 -1.62 -25.29 -19.74
N GLU A 64 -1.47 -24.32 -20.65
CA GLU A 64 -1.16 -24.57 -22.07
C GLU A 64 0.12 -25.39 -22.27
N VAL A 65 1.13 -25.13 -21.45
CA VAL A 65 2.44 -25.81 -21.53
C VAL A 65 2.62 -26.90 -20.46
N ALA A 66 1.59 -27.17 -19.65
CA ALA A 66 1.64 -28.16 -18.59
C ALA A 66 1.58 -29.59 -19.15
N LYS A 67 2.31 -30.50 -18.48
CA LYS A 67 2.41 -31.91 -18.88
C LYS A 67 2.03 -32.85 -17.75
N VAL A 68 1.51 -34.02 -18.10
CA VAL A 68 1.19 -35.13 -17.19
C VAL A 68 2.07 -36.33 -17.50
N GLY A 69 2.70 -36.90 -16.48
CA GLY A 69 3.58 -38.05 -16.63
C GLY A 69 4.85 -37.69 -17.42
N LYS A 70 5.26 -38.54 -18.37
CA LYS A 70 6.55 -38.36 -19.07
C LYS A 70 6.55 -37.19 -20.07
N ASP A 71 5.45 -36.96 -20.81
CA ASP A 71 5.42 -35.88 -21.81
C ASP A 71 4.03 -35.56 -22.41
N ARG A 72 2.94 -36.06 -21.80
CA ARG A 72 1.60 -35.86 -22.36
C ARG A 72 1.08 -34.47 -22.01
N ALA A 73 0.61 -33.70 -22.99
CA ALA A 73 -0.05 -32.42 -22.73
C ALA A 73 -1.22 -32.58 -21.74
N LEU A 74 -1.32 -31.66 -20.77
CA LEU A 74 -2.38 -31.66 -19.76
C LEU A 74 -3.73 -31.26 -20.38
N ILE A 75 -3.73 -30.26 -21.25
CA ILE A 75 -4.93 -29.77 -21.93
C ILE A 75 -5.07 -30.39 -23.32
N LYS A 76 -6.31 -30.69 -23.72
CA LYS A 76 -6.62 -31.20 -25.06
C LYS A 76 -7.03 -30.09 -26.04
N SER A 77 -7.69 -29.05 -25.53
CA SER A 77 -8.19 -27.90 -26.29
C SER A 77 -8.45 -26.73 -25.34
N ASP A 78 -8.26 -25.52 -25.82
CA ASP A 78 -8.58 -24.26 -25.14
C ASP A 78 -9.69 -23.52 -25.90
N GLN A 79 -10.54 -22.78 -25.18
CA GLN A 79 -11.59 -21.97 -25.76
C GLN A 79 -11.80 -20.70 -24.93
N VAL A 80 -11.82 -19.55 -25.59
CA VAL A 80 -12.16 -18.27 -24.95
C VAL A 80 -13.69 -18.15 -24.89
N LEU A 81 -14.25 -18.26 -23.68
CA LEU A 81 -15.69 -18.16 -23.47
C LEU A 81 -16.20 -16.71 -23.47
N PHE A 82 -15.34 -15.77 -23.06
CA PHE A 82 -15.67 -14.36 -22.96
C PHE A 82 -14.38 -13.54 -23.07
N GLN A 83 -14.39 -12.54 -23.94
CA GLN A 83 -13.31 -11.56 -24.06
C GLN A 83 -13.84 -10.20 -23.62
N GLN A 84 -13.34 -9.72 -22.49
CA GLN A 84 -13.72 -8.42 -21.99
C GLN A 84 -13.28 -7.34 -22.98
N GLN A 85 -14.22 -6.48 -23.40
CA GLN A 85 -13.86 -5.25 -24.12
C GLN A 85 -13.10 -4.32 -23.18
N GLU A 86 -11.92 -3.88 -23.63
CA GLU A 86 -11.14 -2.84 -22.94
C GLU A 86 -11.99 -1.57 -22.87
N SER A 87 -12.62 -1.35 -21.72
CA SER A 87 -13.24 -0.07 -21.41
C SER A 87 -12.13 0.84 -20.92
N PRO A 88 -11.96 2.05 -21.48
CA PRO A 88 -10.98 2.99 -20.94
C PRO A 88 -11.29 3.18 -19.46
N GLN A 89 -10.31 2.89 -18.59
CA GLN A 89 -10.45 3.11 -17.16
C GLN A 89 -10.59 4.63 -16.96
N THR A 90 -11.82 5.11 -16.88
CA THR A 90 -12.09 6.53 -16.67
C THR A 90 -11.60 6.88 -15.27
N GLN A 91 -10.59 7.75 -15.20
CA GLN A 91 -10.21 8.35 -13.93
C GLN A 91 -11.41 9.16 -13.44
N GLY A 92 -12.04 8.70 -12.36
CA GLY A 92 -13.03 9.51 -11.67
C GLY A 92 -12.40 10.84 -11.26
N PHE A 93 -13.14 11.94 -11.37
CA PHE A 93 -12.69 13.27 -10.98
C PHE A 93 -12.08 13.29 -9.56
N TRP A 94 -12.66 12.50 -8.65
CA TRP A 94 -12.21 12.34 -7.27
C TRP A 94 -11.16 11.23 -7.11
N SER A 95 -10.02 11.36 -7.78
CA SER A 95 -8.90 10.43 -7.64
C SER A 95 -8.16 10.60 -6.30
N PRO A 96 -7.52 9.54 -5.76
CA PRO A 96 -6.79 9.64 -4.51
C PRO A 96 -5.68 10.69 -4.52
N LEU A 97 -4.90 10.79 -5.60
CA LEU A 97 -3.86 11.81 -5.70
C LEU A 97 -4.43 13.22 -5.55
N LEU A 98 -5.55 13.51 -6.22
CA LEU A 98 -6.20 14.82 -6.12
C LEU A 98 -6.67 15.10 -4.69
N VAL A 99 -7.40 14.16 -4.08
CA VAL A 99 -7.95 14.32 -2.73
C VAL A 99 -6.84 14.48 -1.68
N LEU A 100 -5.80 13.64 -1.74
CA LEU A 100 -4.68 13.71 -0.82
C LEU A 100 -3.82 14.96 -1.04
N SER A 101 -3.72 15.47 -2.27
CA SER A 101 -3.06 16.74 -2.56
C SER A 101 -3.83 17.93 -2.00
N LEU A 102 -5.16 17.97 -2.17
CA LEU A 102 -6.01 19.03 -1.60
C LEU A 102 -5.95 19.01 -0.07
N LEU A 103 -5.99 17.83 0.54
CA LEU A 103 -5.83 17.65 1.98
C LEU A 103 -4.45 18.14 2.44
N ALA A 104 -3.38 17.77 1.73
CA ALA A 104 -2.02 18.21 2.03
C ALA A 104 -1.89 19.74 1.98
N ILE A 105 -2.44 20.39 0.94
CA ILE A 105 -2.47 21.86 0.84
C ILE A 105 -3.20 22.48 2.02
N ALA A 106 -4.35 21.93 2.43
CA ALA A 106 -5.09 22.42 3.59
C ALA A 106 -4.27 22.30 4.90
N ILE A 107 -3.61 21.16 5.11
CA ILE A 107 -2.73 20.93 6.28
C ILE A 107 -1.59 21.95 6.28
N LEU A 108 -0.91 22.14 5.14
CA LEU A 108 0.21 23.08 5.00
C LEU A 108 -0.24 24.53 5.22
N TYR A 109 -1.39 24.92 4.68
CA TYR A 109 -1.96 26.25 4.88
C TYR A 109 -2.25 26.54 6.36
N ILE A 110 -2.91 25.60 7.05
CA ILE A 110 -3.18 25.74 8.49
C ILE A 110 -1.87 25.77 9.28
N THR A 111 -0.89 24.95 8.91
CA THR A 111 0.44 24.91 9.55
C THR A 111 1.18 26.24 9.41
N TYR A 112 1.16 26.83 8.22
CA TYR A 112 1.73 28.15 8.00
C TYR A 112 1.00 29.24 8.81
N SER A 113 -0.33 29.19 8.88
CA SER A 113 -1.14 30.11 9.67
C SER A 113 -0.85 30.00 11.18
N ASP A 114 -0.73 28.77 11.68
CA ASP A 114 -0.34 28.44 13.06
C ASP A 114 1.03 29.04 13.40
N PHE A 115 2.02 28.84 12.53
CA PHE A 115 3.36 29.40 12.68
C PHE A 115 3.35 30.93 12.73
N LYS A 116 2.64 31.58 11.78
CA LYS A 116 2.56 33.04 11.72
C LYS A 116 1.86 33.65 12.94
N LYS A 117 0.83 32.97 13.46
CA LYS A 117 0.03 33.43 14.60
C LYS A 117 0.56 32.95 15.96
N GLN A 118 1.65 32.17 15.98
CA GLN A 118 2.24 31.57 17.19
C GLN A 118 1.21 30.80 18.04
N GLN A 119 0.27 30.13 17.35
CA GLN A 119 -0.81 29.36 17.96
C GLN A 119 -0.92 28.01 17.27
N ARG A 120 -1.52 27.05 17.97
CA ARG A 120 -1.62 25.67 17.49
C ARG A 120 -3.06 25.28 17.25
N SER A 121 -3.33 24.77 16.06
CA SER A 121 -4.60 24.14 15.70
C SER A 121 -4.74 22.74 16.31
N LYS A 122 -5.22 22.68 17.55
CA LYS A 122 -5.35 21.41 18.33
C LYS A 122 -6.25 20.38 17.65
N TRP A 123 -7.34 20.83 17.03
CA TRP A 123 -8.25 19.95 16.30
C TRP A 123 -7.54 19.26 15.15
N LEU A 124 -6.73 19.99 14.37
CA LEU A 124 -5.97 19.43 13.26
C LEU A 124 -5.01 18.34 13.76
N ASP A 125 -4.25 18.64 14.82
CA ASP A 125 -3.34 17.65 15.42
C ASP A 125 -4.12 16.40 15.86
N ALA A 126 -5.18 16.57 16.66
CA ALA A 126 -5.98 15.45 17.16
C ALA A 126 -6.56 14.61 16.01
N THR A 127 -7.04 15.23 14.93
CA THR A 127 -7.55 14.53 13.76
C THR A 127 -6.45 13.77 13.00
N LEU A 128 -5.29 14.39 12.75
CA LEU A 128 -4.17 13.74 12.06
C LEU A 128 -3.64 12.54 12.86
N PHE A 129 -3.45 12.72 14.16
CA PHE A 129 -3.03 11.64 15.07
C PHE A 129 -4.08 10.53 15.18
N GLY A 130 -5.37 10.90 15.25
CA GLY A 130 -6.47 9.94 15.30
C GLY A 130 -6.56 9.09 14.03
N ILE A 131 -6.48 9.71 12.85
CA ILE A 131 -6.58 9.01 11.56
C ILE A 131 -5.34 8.14 11.33
N THR A 132 -4.13 8.69 11.44
CA THR A 132 -2.88 7.92 11.21
C THR A 132 -2.75 6.77 12.21
N GLY A 133 -3.13 6.99 13.47
CA GLY A 133 -3.17 5.95 14.49
C GLY A 133 -4.24 4.89 14.24
N GLY A 134 -5.44 5.30 13.80
CA GLY A 134 -6.51 4.38 13.43
C GLY A 134 -6.13 3.47 12.26
N ILE A 135 -5.50 4.04 11.21
CA ILE A 135 -4.93 3.27 10.10
C ILE A 135 -3.86 2.31 10.63
N GLY A 136 -2.98 2.77 11.53
CA GLY A 136 -1.96 1.93 12.14
C GLY A 136 -2.53 0.73 12.90
N ILE A 137 -3.56 0.96 13.73
CA ILE A 137 -4.26 -0.11 14.45
C ILE A 137 -4.88 -1.09 13.45
N PHE A 138 -5.54 -0.59 12.41
CA PHE A 138 -6.10 -1.43 11.35
C PHE A 138 -5.03 -2.29 10.68
N LEU A 139 -3.86 -1.73 10.35
CA LEU A 139 -2.75 -2.50 9.77
C LEU A 139 -2.17 -3.54 10.73
N LEU A 140 -2.06 -3.23 12.03
CA LEU A 140 -1.66 -4.23 13.03
C LEU A 140 -2.66 -5.37 13.14
N LEU A 141 -3.96 -5.08 13.07
CA LEU A 141 -4.99 -6.11 13.06
C LEU A 141 -4.90 -6.98 11.81
N LEU A 142 -4.70 -6.38 10.64
CA LEU A 142 -4.46 -7.15 9.41
C LEU A 142 -3.25 -8.07 9.52
N TRP A 143 -2.16 -7.59 10.13
CA TRP A 143 -0.94 -8.39 10.27
C TRP A 143 -1.09 -9.49 11.33
N PHE A 144 -1.51 -9.16 12.55
CA PHE A 144 -1.47 -10.12 13.67
C PHE A 144 -2.78 -10.85 13.93
N ALA A 145 -3.92 -10.28 13.57
CA ALA A 145 -5.23 -10.83 13.89
C ALA A 145 -5.87 -11.61 12.73
N THR A 146 -5.17 -11.73 11.59
CA THR A 146 -5.67 -12.48 10.43
C THR A 146 -4.60 -13.41 9.87
N ASP A 147 -5.02 -14.48 9.19
CA ASP A 147 -4.12 -15.40 8.49
C ASP A 147 -3.62 -14.84 7.14
N HIS A 148 -3.80 -13.54 6.88
CA HIS A 148 -3.36 -12.88 5.65
C HIS A 148 -1.87 -12.58 5.67
N THR A 149 -1.04 -13.56 5.33
CA THR A 149 0.43 -13.43 5.28
C THR A 149 0.92 -12.28 4.37
N ALA A 150 0.14 -11.88 3.36
CA ALA A 150 0.45 -10.77 2.47
C ALA A 150 0.47 -9.38 3.15
N THR A 151 -0.15 -9.23 4.32
CA THR A 151 -0.17 -7.98 5.10
C THR A 151 1.00 -7.89 6.09
N ALA A 152 1.80 -8.94 6.23
CA ALA A 152 2.93 -8.97 7.14
C ALA A 152 4.07 -8.05 6.70
N ASN A 153 4.87 -7.59 7.66
CA ASN A 153 5.98 -6.65 7.44
C ASN A 153 5.54 -5.41 6.66
N ASN A 154 4.39 -4.84 7.02
CA ASN A 154 3.84 -3.68 6.35
C ASN A 154 4.44 -2.38 6.90
N TYR A 155 5.39 -1.83 6.14
CA TYR A 155 6.10 -0.61 6.49
C TYR A 155 5.25 0.67 6.36
N ASN A 156 3.98 0.59 5.93
CA ASN A 156 3.02 1.70 6.09
C ASN A 156 2.81 2.06 7.57
N LEU A 157 3.13 1.16 8.51
CA LEU A 157 3.16 1.44 9.95
C LEU A 157 4.16 2.54 10.36
N LEU A 158 5.12 2.90 9.49
CA LEU A 158 6.08 3.98 9.75
C LEU A 158 5.44 5.38 9.68
N TRP A 159 4.44 5.57 8.82
CA TRP A 159 3.67 6.82 8.75
C TRP A 159 2.33 6.72 9.49
N ALA A 160 1.70 5.54 9.43
CA ALA A 160 0.49 5.21 10.16
C ALA A 160 0.84 4.52 11.49
N PHE A 161 1.53 5.24 12.38
CA PHE A 161 2.02 4.63 13.61
C PHE A 161 0.88 4.43 14.63
N PRO A 162 0.58 3.20 15.10
CA PRO A 162 -0.61 2.90 15.90
C PRO A 162 -0.74 3.71 17.20
N LEU A 163 0.39 4.04 17.84
CA LEU A 163 0.40 4.84 19.07
C LEU A 163 -0.12 6.26 18.85
N ASN A 164 -0.15 6.76 17.61
CA ASN A 164 -0.74 8.06 17.27
C ASN A 164 -2.19 8.16 17.76
N PHE A 165 -2.94 7.06 17.76
CA PHE A 165 -4.34 7.05 18.19
C PHE A 165 -4.47 7.50 19.65
N TRP A 166 -3.61 7.00 20.53
CA TRP A 166 -3.60 7.39 21.94
C TRP A 166 -3.05 8.82 22.13
N VAL A 167 -2.04 9.19 21.34
CA VAL A 167 -1.46 10.54 21.37
C VAL A 167 -2.49 11.61 20.95
N ALA A 168 -3.44 11.28 20.07
CA ALA A 168 -4.51 12.18 19.64
C ALA A 168 -5.28 12.80 20.84
N PHE A 169 -5.58 12.00 21.87
CA PHE A 169 -6.27 12.46 23.07
C PHE A 169 -5.36 13.31 23.98
N LEU A 170 -4.05 13.04 23.97
CA LEU A 170 -3.07 13.75 24.79
C LEU A 170 -2.70 15.12 24.21
N ILE A 171 -2.61 15.22 22.88
CA ILE A 171 -2.22 16.44 22.17
C ILE A 171 -3.35 17.47 22.12
N ASN A 172 -4.61 17.05 22.28
CA ASN A 172 -5.78 17.93 22.32
C ASN A 172 -5.85 18.84 23.58
N LYS A 173 -4.91 18.73 24.52
CA LYS A 173 -4.85 19.54 25.75
C LYS A 173 -4.19 20.90 25.50
N ASN A 174 -4.52 21.92 26.32
CA ASN A 174 -3.93 23.26 26.21
C ASN A 174 -2.41 23.28 26.42
N LYS A 175 -1.93 22.53 27.41
CA LYS A 175 -0.49 22.38 27.70
C LYS A 175 -0.02 21.03 27.21
N VAL A 176 0.83 21.03 26.18
CA VAL A 176 1.46 19.83 25.63
C VAL A 176 2.68 19.48 26.48
N LYS A 177 2.83 18.21 26.84
CA LYS A 177 3.99 17.73 27.60
C LYS A 177 5.24 17.73 26.72
N THR A 178 6.41 18.00 27.31
CA THR A 178 7.70 18.06 26.59
C THR A 178 8.11 16.75 25.89
N TRP A 179 7.62 15.60 26.35
CA TRP A 179 7.87 14.31 25.68
C TRP A 179 7.23 14.24 24.28
N VAL A 180 6.17 15.01 24.01
CA VAL A 180 5.51 15.03 22.69
C VAL A 180 6.47 15.54 21.62
N THR A 181 7.33 16.52 21.93
CA THR A 181 8.36 16.97 21.00
C THR A 181 9.35 15.85 20.65
N LYS A 182 9.73 15.00 21.61
CA LYS A 182 10.56 13.82 21.35
C LYS A 182 9.83 12.79 20.48
N TYR A 183 8.52 12.64 20.71
CA TYR A 183 7.65 11.76 19.92
C TYR A 183 7.50 12.24 18.47
N LEU A 184 7.33 13.54 18.22
CA LEU A 184 7.30 14.11 16.87
C LEU A 184 8.62 13.87 16.12
N LYS A 185 9.77 14.04 16.80
CA LYS A 185 11.07 13.68 16.23
C LYS A 185 11.18 12.20 15.87
N LEU A 186 10.63 11.30 16.69
CA LEU A 186 10.57 9.87 16.36
C LEU A 186 9.76 9.64 15.08
N LEU A 187 8.59 10.27 14.94
CA LEU A 187 7.76 10.14 13.73
C LEU A 187 8.48 10.68 12.49
N LEU A 188 9.20 11.79 12.59
CA LEU A 188 10.03 12.29 11.50
C LEU A 188 11.11 11.28 11.11
N VAL A 189 11.79 10.67 12.08
CA VAL A 189 12.76 9.59 11.81
C VAL A 189 12.08 8.39 11.13
N MET A 190 10.87 8.00 11.55
CA MET A 190 10.12 6.93 10.91
C MET A 190 9.74 7.26 9.46
N LEU A 191 9.34 8.51 9.16
CA LEU A 191 9.10 8.97 7.78
C LEU A 191 10.37 8.91 6.94
N CYS A 192 11.53 9.27 7.50
CA CYS A 192 12.81 9.11 6.81
C CYS A 192 13.13 7.63 6.55
N LEU A 193 12.92 6.74 7.52
CA LEU A 193 13.11 5.29 7.35
C LEU A 193 12.19 4.73 6.27
N MET A 194 10.95 5.21 6.18
CA MET A 194 10.03 4.82 5.11
C MET A 194 10.59 5.17 3.73
N VAL A 195 11.20 6.34 3.56
CA VAL A 195 11.89 6.71 2.31
C VAL A 195 13.05 5.76 2.01
N VAL A 196 13.83 5.36 3.02
CA VAL A 196 14.90 4.35 2.87
C VAL A 196 14.33 3.01 2.40
N HIS A 197 13.24 2.53 2.99
CA HIS A 197 12.56 1.29 2.56
C HIS A 197 12.04 1.37 1.12
N TRP A 198 11.60 2.56 0.69
CA TRP A 198 11.16 2.78 -0.68
C TRP A 198 12.33 2.70 -1.67
N ILE A 199 13.40 3.46 -1.42
CA ILE A 199 14.56 3.53 -2.34
C ILE A 199 15.31 2.19 -2.42
N SER A 200 15.40 1.47 -1.30
CA SER A 200 16.04 0.15 -1.25
C SER A 200 15.20 -0.95 -1.91
N GLY A 201 13.94 -0.69 -2.24
CA GLY A 201 13.02 -1.69 -2.82
C GLY A 201 12.51 -2.72 -1.81
N VAL A 202 12.69 -2.50 -0.50
CA VAL A 202 12.15 -3.39 0.54
C VAL A 202 10.62 -3.37 0.54
N GLN A 203 10.02 -2.20 0.35
CA GLN A 203 8.59 -2.06 0.14
C GLN A 203 8.33 -0.86 -0.77
N VAL A 204 7.47 -1.04 -1.77
CA VAL A 204 6.99 0.07 -2.60
C VAL A 204 5.73 0.67 -1.96
N PHE A 205 5.67 1.99 -1.91
CA PHE A 205 4.52 2.73 -1.36
C PHE A 205 3.70 3.38 -2.47
N ALA A 206 2.43 3.65 -2.20
CA ALA A 206 1.56 4.32 -3.17
C ALA A 206 2.05 5.75 -3.45
N PHE A 207 2.29 6.09 -4.72
CA PHE A 207 2.68 7.44 -5.14
C PHE A 207 1.66 8.50 -4.73
N THR A 208 0.38 8.13 -4.65
CA THR A 208 -0.71 9.02 -4.25
C THR A 208 -0.58 9.51 -2.80
N LEU A 209 0.20 8.82 -1.93
CA LEU A 209 0.45 9.24 -0.55
C LEU A 209 1.48 10.37 -0.42
N ILE A 210 2.35 10.59 -1.41
CA ILE A 210 3.47 11.54 -1.32
C ILE A 210 3.03 12.93 -0.81
N PRO A 211 1.97 13.57 -1.35
CA PRO A 211 1.54 14.89 -0.88
C PRO A 211 1.20 14.89 0.62
N LEU A 212 0.47 13.88 1.09
CA LEU A 212 0.10 13.77 2.50
C LEU A 212 1.32 13.55 3.40
N LEU A 213 2.25 12.69 2.98
CA LEU A 213 3.48 12.40 3.74
C LEU A 213 4.36 13.63 3.91
N LEU A 214 4.49 14.45 2.85
CA LEU A 214 5.19 15.74 2.93
C LEU A 214 4.49 16.71 3.88
N ALA A 215 3.16 16.79 3.84
CA ALA A 215 2.40 17.64 4.76
C ALA A 215 2.55 17.20 6.22
N LEU A 216 2.58 15.88 6.49
CA LEU A 216 2.87 15.35 7.82
C LEU A 216 4.29 15.71 8.27
N ALA A 217 5.29 15.56 7.41
CA ALA A 217 6.68 15.91 7.72
C ALA A 217 6.87 17.40 8.05
N VAL A 218 6.14 18.30 7.39
CA VAL A 218 6.17 19.73 7.71
C VAL A 218 5.39 20.06 8.99
N ARG A 219 4.30 19.31 9.26
CA ARG A 219 3.46 19.52 10.44
C ARG A 219 4.13 19.07 11.74
N TYR A 220 4.87 17.97 11.70
CA TYR A 220 5.58 17.37 12.85
C TYR A 220 6.78 18.21 13.28
#